data_AF-A0A8J8D297-F1
#
_entry.id   AF-A0A8J8D297-F1
#
_cell.length_a   1.000
_cell.length_b   1.000
_cell.length_c   1.000
_cell.angle_alpha   90.00
_cell.angle_beta   90.00
_cell.angle_gamma   90.00
#
_symmetry.space_group_name_H-M   'P 1'
#
loop_
_entity.id
_entity.type
_entity.pdbx_description
1 polymer ?
#
loop_
_entity_poly.entity_id
_entity_poly.type
_entity_poly.pdbx_seq_one_letter_code
_entity_poly.pdbx_strand_id
1 'polypeptide(L)'
;MPNAPDAILELQNEIEELKSRKNEVAERLQEVDSRLNNSDADNPSDLVQKKQQLEQELEGLNEAIVTNEEKISELEGTDEAKEDLSDVAKQADSLISDLNDEYDTIQNKQDLIDDRIDEIDTKQEALNELEETARGLLEKSTGAALGAQFSERKSELEESLKYWKVASILSIAFLLGSAVVLYYNIINGSADPLSNVSKIALILPISVAVWFSVSNYNRQKRLMEEYEFKARMALSLTGFREVLQDEIGDENDDLIAEFIIETMDKIYANPQINIQSDKGSNQDMPLTNGQAPLVEFIKRLGK
;
A
#
# COMPACT_ATOMS: atom_id res chain seq x y z
N MET A 1 8.99 -24.49 66.72
CA MET A 1 9.00 -23.09 67.19
C MET A 1 7.67 -22.87 67.88
N PRO A 2 7.61 -22.25 69.07
CA PRO A 2 6.34 -21.93 69.71
C PRO A 2 5.53 -21.04 68.75
N ASN A 3 4.21 -21.22 68.70
CA ASN A 3 3.35 -20.34 67.94
C ASN A 3 3.40 -18.95 68.59
N ALA A 4 3.54 -17.86 67.82
CA ALA A 4 3.65 -16.51 68.37
C ALA A 4 2.49 -16.13 69.33
N PRO A 5 1.23 -16.58 69.10
CA PRO A 5 0.14 -16.44 70.07
C PRO A 5 0.40 -17.12 71.42
N ASP A 6 1.03 -18.30 71.43
CA ASP A 6 1.33 -19.04 72.66
C ASP A 6 2.45 -18.35 73.46
N ALA A 7 3.44 -17.78 72.77
CA ALA A 7 4.54 -17.04 73.39
C ALA A 7 4.10 -15.67 73.95
N ILE A 8 3.19 -14.97 73.27
CA ILE A 8 2.58 -13.73 73.78
C ILE A 8 1.76 -14.02 75.05
N LEU A 9 0.99 -15.11 75.06
CA LEU A 9 0.20 -15.51 76.24
C LEU A 9 1.11 -15.83 77.45
N GLU A 10 2.25 -16.50 77.21
CA GLU A 10 3.22 -16.80 78.26
C GLU A 10 3.85 -15.52 78.86
N LEU A 11 4.25 -14.56 78.02
CA LEU A 11 4.80 -13.27 78.46
C LEU A 11 3.77 -12.39 79.19
N GLN A 12 2.50 -12.42 78.76
CA GLN A 12 1.42 -11.71 79.45
C GLN A 12 1.19 -12.24 80.87
N ASN A 13 1.23 -13.56 81.03
CA ASN A 13 1.13 -14.18 82.36
C ASN A 13 2.34 -13.83 83.24
N GLU A 14 3.55 -13.80 82.67
CA GLU A 14 4.77 -13.40 83.39
C GLU A 14 4.72 -11.93 83.82
N ILE A 15 4.20 -11.03 82.98
CA ILE A 15 3.99 -9.61 83.33
C ILE A 15 3.00 -9.46 84.49
N GLU A 16 1.89 -10.22 84.49
CA GLU A 16 0.93 -10.19 85.60
C GLU A 16 1.55 -10.66 86.92
N GLU A 17 2.39 -11.70 86.88
CA GLU A 17 3.13 -12.17 88.05
C GLU A 17 4.15 -11.11 88.54
N LEU A 18 4.89 -10.49 87.63
CA LEU A 18 5.83 -9.41 87.95
C LEU A 18 5.13 -8.16 88.51
N LYS A 19 3.94 -7.80 87.99
CA LYS A 19 3.10 -6.71 88.51
C LYS A 19 2.61 -7.02 89.93
N SER A 20 2.18 -8.26 90.18
CA SER A 20 1.81 -8.70 91.53
C SER A 20 2.96 -8.57 92.52
N ARG A 21 4.16 -9.03 92.13
CA ARG A 21 5.37 -8.94 92.95
C ARG A 21 5.84 -7.49 93.17
N LYS A 22 5.73 -6.63 92.15
CA LYS A 22 6.02 -5.19 92.26
C LYS A 22 5.13 -4.52 93.31
N ASN A 23 3.84 -4.86 93.34
CA ASN A 23 2.90 -4.34 94.35
C ASN A 23 3.31 -4.79 95.76
N GLU A 24 3.67 -6.06 95.94
CA GLU A 24 4.13 -6.59 97.23
C GLU A 24 5.42 -5.90 97.71
N VAL A 25 6.39 -5.67 96.82
CA VAL A 25 7.64 -4.95 97.14
C VAL A 25 7.36 -3.48 97.48
N ALA A 26 6.42 -2.82 96.78
CA ALA A 26 6.01 -1.45 97.06
C ALA A 26 5.32 -1.31 98.44
N GLU A 27 4.46 -2.26 98.82
CA GLU A 27 3.82 -2.30 100.15
C GLU A 27 4.88 -2.47 101.26
N ARG A 28 5.84 -3.37 101.06
CA ARG A 28 6.97 -3.57 102.00
C ARG A 28 7.85 -2.32 102.11
N LEU A 29 8.07 -1.61 101.01
CA LEU A 29 8.81 -0.35 101.00
C LEU A 29 8.08 0.74 101.80
N GLN A 30 6.77 0.86 101.62
CA GLN A 30 5.92 1.79 102.37
C GLN A 30 5.91 1.49 103.89
N GLU A 31 5.94 0.21 104.26
CA GLU A 31 6.06 -0.21 105.66
C GLU A 31 7.41 0.19 106.25
N VAL A 32 8.51 -0.03 105.51
CA VAL A 32 9.87 0.37 105.92
C VAL A 32 10.00 1.88 106.06
N ASP A 33 9.41 2.66 105.14
CA ASP A 33 9.37 4.13 105.21
C ASP A 33 8.58 4.64 106.42
N SER A 34 7.44 4.01 106.72
CA SER A 34 6.62 4.35 107.89
C SER A 34 7.37 4.10 109.21
N ARG A 35 8.16 3.02 109.27
CA ARG A 35 9.01 2.70 110.43
C ARG A 35 10.19 3.68 110.59
N LEU A 36 10.77 4.15 109.48
CA LEU A 36 11.85 5.15 109.50
C LEU A 36 11.38 6.54 109.98
N ASN A 37 10.15 6.94 109.64
CA ASN A 37 9.62 8.28 109.97
C ASN A 37 9.18 8.44 111.45
N ASN A 38 8.89 7.36 112.17
CA ASN A 38 8.29 7.43 113.51
C ASN A 38 9.29 7.50 114.69
N SER A 39 10.60 7.71 114.46
CA SER A 39 11.66 7.81 115.49
C SER A 39 11.84 6.64 116.48
N ASP A 40 11.02 5.58 116.43
CA ASP A 40 11.12 4.36 117.27
C ASP A 40 12.04 3.26 116.66
N ALA A 41 13.07 3.64 115.89
CA ALA A 41 13.90 2.69 115.18
C ALA A 41 15.07 2.16 116.05
N ASP A 42 14.98 0.90 116.50
CA ASP A 42 16.05 0.20 117.25
C ASP A 42 17.33 -0.01 116.42
N ASN A 43 17.31 0.17 115.09
CA ASN A 43 18.50 0.09 114.23
C ASN A 43 18.26 0.78 112.86
N PRO A 44 18.40 2.12 112.77
CA PRO A 44 18.06 2.89 111.56
C PRO A 44 18.93 2.54 110.34
N SER A 45 20.18 2.10 110.55
CA SER A 45 21.09 1.70 109.47
C SER A 45 20.58 0.48 108.68
N ASP A 46 20.00 -0.51 109.37
CA ASP A 46 19.52 -1.75 108.74
C ASP A 46 18.24 -1.50 107.93
N LEU A 47 17.37 -0.60 108.42
CA LEU A 47 16.16 -0.19 107.70
C LEU A 47 16.49 0.62 106.44
N VAL A 48 17.52 1.47 106.47
CA VAL A 48 18.01 2.19 105.28
C VAL A 48 18.59 1.21 104.25
N GLN A 49 19.35 0.20 104.67
CA GLN A 49 19.84 -0.83 103.75
C GLN A 49 18.70 -1.64 103.14
N LYS A 50 17.69 -2.02 103.94
CA LYS A 50 16.52 -2.75 103.45
C LYS A 50 15.68 -1.91 102.49
N LYS A 51 15.55 -0.60 102.75
CA LYS A 51 14.92 0.35 101.84
C LYS A 51 15.65 0.38 100.50
N GLN A 52 16.98 0.55 100.52
CA GLN A 52 17.80 0.54 99.30
C GLN A 52 17.67 -0.77 98.51
N GLN A 53 17.61 -1.92 99.20
CA GLN A 53 17.40 -3.21 98.56
C GLN A 53 16.02 -3.34 97.91
N LEU A 54 14.96 -2.87 98.58
CA LEU A 54 13.60 -2.88 98.04
C LEU A 54 13.45 -1.89 96.88
N GLU A 55 14.09 -0.72 96.95
CA GLU A 55 14.14 0.25 95.84
C GLU A 55 14.85 -0.36 94.61
N GLN A 56 15.97 -1.04 94.83
CA GLN A 56 16.70 -1.75 93.78
C GLN A 56 15.90 -2.92 93.19
N GLU A 57 15.18 -3.69 94.02
CA GLU A 57 14.27 -4.75 93.55
C GLU A 57 13.10 -4.17 92.74
N LEU A 58 12.56 -3.02 93.14
CA LEU A 58 11.47 -2.35 92.44
C LEU A 58 11.93 -1.80 91.07
N GLU A 59 13.13 -1.22 91.01
CA GLU A 59 13.76 -0.79 89.76
C GLU A 59 13.96 -1.98 88.80
N GLY A 60 14.53 -3.09 89.28
CA GLY A 60 14.72 -4.30 88.48
C GLY A 60 13.41 -4.95 88.01
N LEU A 61 12.36 -4.96 88.84
CA LEU A 61 11.04 -5.43 88.44
C LEU A 61 10.40 -4.53 87.37
N ASN A 62 10.61 -3.22 87.45
CA ASN A 62 10.09 -2.27 86.47
C ASN A 62 10.79 -2.43 85.12
N GLU A 63 12.11 -2.62 85.11
CA GLU A 63 12.87 -2.93 83.90
C GLU A 63 12.42 -4.24 83.25
N ALA A 64 12.16 -5.29 84.05
CA ALA A 64 11.69 -6.58 83.55
C ALA A 64 10.30 -6.49 82.90
N ILE A 65 9.38 -5.73 83.52
CA ILE A 65 8.03 -5.50 82.96
C ILE A 65 8.13 -4.75 81.63
N VAL A 66 8.89 -3.66 81.56
CA VAL A 66 9.08 -2.87 80.32
C VAL A 66 9.68 -3.73 79.22
N THR A 67 10.71 -4.52 79.55
CA THR A 67 11.37 -5.41 78.59
C THR A 67 10.40 -6.47 78.03
N ASN A 68 9.51 -7.01 78.85
CA ASN A 68 8.53 -7.99 78.40
C ASN A 68 7.38 -7.36 77.61
N GLU A 69 6.96 -6.13 77.95
CA GLU A 69 6.00 -5.35 77.16
C GLU A 69 6.57 -4.99 75.77
N GLU A 70 7.85 -4.63 75.67
CA GLU A 70 8.56 -4.41 74.40
C GLU A 70 8.60 -5.67 73.53
N LYS A 71 8.93 -6.83 74.10
CA LYS A 71 8.93 -8.11 73.37
C LYS A 71 7.55 -8.51 72.84
N ILE A 72 6.48 -8.26 73.60
CA ILE A 72 5.10 -8.52 73.12
C ILE A 72 4.80 -7.63 71.92
N SER A 73 5.13 -6.34 71.98
CA SER A 73 4.91 -5.41 70.87
C SER A 73 5.68 -5.79 69.59
N GLU A 74 6.93 -6.28 69.72
CA GLU A 74 7.71 -6.79 68.58
C GLU A 74 7.11 -8.07 67.98
N LEU A 75 6.60 -8.97 68.81
CA LEU A 75 5.97 -10.23 68.37
C LEU A 75 4.63 -9.98 67.66
N GLU A 76 3.79 -9.08 68.19
CA GLU A 76 2.52 -8.68 67.57
C GLU A 76 2.75 -8.06 66.18
N GLY A 77 3.71 -7.13 66.06
CA GLY A 77 4.08 -6.54 64.77
C GLY A 77 4.64 -7.55 63.75
N THR A 78 5.21 -8.67 64.23
CA THR A 78 5.72 -9.74 63.37
C THR A 78 4.61 -10.63 62.81
N ASP A 79 3.53 -10.86 63.57
CA ASP A 79 2.40 -11.67 63.13
C ASP A 79 1.50 -10.90 62.14
N GLU A 80 1.24 -9.61 62.37
CA GLU A 80 0.56 -8.75 61.39
C GLU A 80 1.34 -8.70 60.07
N ALA A 81 2.66 -8.52 60.13
CA ALA A 81 3.52 -8.53 58.96
C ALA A 81 3.49 -9.86 58.19
N LYS A 82 3.29 -11.01 58.87
CA LYS A 82 3.13 -12.31 58.19
C LYS A 82 1.80 -12.45 57.48
N GLU A 83 0.72 -11.95 58.08
CA GLU A 83 -0.61 -11.97 57.47
C GLU A 83 -0.62 -11.12 56.19
N ASP A 84 -0.10 -9.90 56.27
CA ASP A 84 0.09 -9.02 55.11
C ASP A 84 0.97 -9.67 54.03
N LEU A 85 2.08 -10.30 54.42
CA LEU A 85 2.98 -10.99 53.47
C LEU A 85 2.28 -12.18 52.78
N SER A 86 1.43 -12.89 53.50
CA SER A 86 0.61 -13.99 52.95
C SER A 86 -0.40 -13.47 51.93
N ASP A 87 -1.06 -12.34 52.20
CA ASP A 87 -2.03 -11.78 51.28
C ASP A 87 -1.37 -11.15 50.05
N VAL A 88 -0.21 -10.51 50.20
CA VAL A 88 0.63 -10.08 49.08
C VAL A 88 1.07 -11.28 48.24
N ALA A 89 1.45 -12.41 48.85
CA ALA A 89 1.83 -13.61 48.12
C ALA A 89 0.65 -14.17 47.30
N LYS A 90 -0.57 -14.23 47.85
CA LYS A 90 -1.76 -14.65 47.10
C LYS A 90 -2.07 -13.71 45.92
N GLN A 91 -1.95 -12.40 46.12
CA GLN A 91 -2.15 -11.42 45.05
C GLN A 91 -1.07 -11.54 43.96
N ALA A 92 0.17 -11.81 44.35
CA ALA A 92 1.26 -12.06 43.40
C ALA A 92 0.99 -13.33 42.58
N ASP A 93 0.55 -14.42 43.20
CA ASP A 93 0.19 -15.66 42.50
C ASP A 93 -0.96 -15.45 41.50
N SER A 94 -2.00 -14.69 41.88
CA SER A 94 -3.09 -14.38 40.94
C SER A 94 -2.63 -13.51 39.77
N LEU A 95 -1.78 -12.51 40.04
CA LEU A 95 -1.20 -11.66 38.99
C LEU A 95 -0.33 -12.46 38.01
N ILE A 96 0.45 -13.43 38.51
CA ILE A 96 1.27 -14.31 37.66
C ILE A 96 0.37 -15.18 36.78
N SER A 97 -0.75 -15.69 37.30
CA SER A 97 -1.73 -16.44 36.51
C SER A 97 -2.33 -15.59 35.40
N ASP A 98 -2.82 -14.40 35.73
CA ASP A 98 -3.41 -13.47 34.76
C ASP A 98 -2.39 -13.06 33.67
N LEU A 99 -1.13 -12.85 34.06
CA LEU A 99 -0.05 -12.51 33.13
C LEU A 99 0.24 -13.64 32.14
N ASN A 100 0.19 -14.90 32.58
CA ASN A 100 0.38 -16.06 31.70
C ASN A 100 -0.78 -16.20 30.71
N ASP A 101 -2.03 -16.00 31.16
CA ASP A 101 -3.20 -16.05 30.28
C ASP A 101 -3.17 -14.91 29.23
N GLU A 102 -2.75 -13.70 29.63
CA GLU A 102 -2.51 -12.61 28.68
C GLU A 102 -1.36 -12.92 27.71
N TYR A 103 -0.27 -13.52 28.20
CA TYR A 103 0.87 -13.92 27.36
C TYR A 103 0.44 -14.91 26.27
N ASP A 104 -0.30 -15.96 26.65
CA ASP A 104 -0.84 -16.94 25.71
C ASP A 104 -1.81 -16.28 24.70
N THR A 105 -2.62 -15.33 25.15
CA THR A 105 -3.53 -14.58 24.27
C THR A 105 -2.76 -13.72 23.27
N ILE A 106 -1.69 -13.06 23.71
CA ILE A 106 -0.82 -12.25 22.86
C ILE A 106 -0.12 -13.14 21.84
N GLN A 107 0.40 -14.28 22.25
CA GLN A 107 1.08 -15.21 21.36
C GLN A 107 0.13 -15.73 20.27
N ASN A 108 -1.08 -16.16 20.63
CA ASN A 108 -2.09 -16.59 19.66
C ASN A 108 -2.51 -15.47 18.68
N LYS A 109 -2.58 -14.22 19.15
CA LYS A 109 -2.85 -13.06 18.27
C LYS A 109 -1.68 -12.76 17.34
N GLN A 110 -0.46 -12.95 17.79
CA GLN A 110 0.74 -12.77 16.98
C GLN A 110 0.77 -13.80 15.84
N ASP A 111 0.53 -15.08 16.15
CA ASP A 111 0.44 -16.13 15.13
C ASP A 111 -0.68 -15.83 14.11
N LEU A 112 -1.84 -15.34 14.56
CA LEU A 112 -2.93 -14.94 13.66
C LEU A 112 -2.55 -13.73 12.78
N ILE A 113 -1.77 -12.78 13.30
CA ILE A 113 -1.30 -11.63 12.53
C ILE A 113 -0.33 -12.10 11.45
N ASP A 114 0.60 -13.00 11.78
CA ASP A 114 1.57 -13.55 10.83
C ASP A 114 0.84 -14.32 9.71
N ASP A 115 -0.12 -15.18 10.06
CA ASP A 115 -0.97 -15.88 9.07
C ASP A 115 -1.72 -14.89 8.14
N ARG A 116 -2.19 -13.76 8.68
CA ARG A 116 -2.90 -12.75 7.90
C ARG A 116 -1.96 -11.95 7.00
N ILE A 117 -0.73 -11.71 7.42
CA ILE A 117 0.30 -11.08 6.59
C ILE A 117 0.57 -11.98 5.39
N ASP A 118 0.80 -13.28 5.60
CA ASP A 118 1.01 -14.24 4.51
C ASP A 118 -0.20 -14.31 3.55
N GLU A 119 -1.43 -14.27 4.09
CA GLU A 119 -2.64 -14.24 3.27
C GLU A 119 -2.78 -12.93 2.47
N ILE A 120 -2.35 -11.80 3.03
CA ILE A 120 -2.35 -10.51 2.34
C ILE A 120 -1.30 -10.53 1.23
N ASP A 121 -0.08 -11.00 1.50
CA ASP A 121 1.00 -11.03 0.52
C ASP A 121 0.65 -11.93 -0.67
N THR A 122 0.10 -13.12 -0.42
CA THR A 122 -0.36 -14.03 -1.48
C THR A 122 -1.50 -13.43 -2.32
N LYS A 123 -2.43 -12.70 -1.69
CA LYS A 123 -3.49 -11.98 -2.42
C LYS A 123 -2.94 -10.81 -3.21
N GLN A 124 -1.95 -10.10 -2.68
CA GLN A 124 -1.29 -8.99 -3.35
C GLN A 124 -0.59 -9.47 -4.62
N GLU A 125 0.15 -10.58 -4.55
CA GLU A 125 0.78 -11.22 -5.71
C GLU A 125 -0.25 -11.63 -6.76
N ALA A 126 -1.33 -12.30 -6.35
CA ALA A 126 -2.40 -12.70 -7.27
C ALA A 126 -3.13 -11.51 -7.91
N LEU A 127 -3.32 -10.40 -7.17
CA LEU A 127 -3.90 -9.17 -7.70
C LEU A 127 -2.99 -8.51 -8.74
N ASN A 128 -1.68 -8.47 -8.48
CA ASN A 128 -0.70 -7.93 -9.42
C ASN A 128 -0.68 -8.76 -10.73
N GLU A 129 -0.67 -10.09 -10.64
CA GLU A 129 -0.73 -10.98 -11.81
C GLU A 129 -2.04 -10.79 -12.61
N LEU A 130 -3.17 -10.64 -11.91
CA LEU A 130 -4.46 -10.38 -12.53
C LEU A 130 -4.50 -9.01 -13.22
N GLU A 131 -3.93 -7.99 -12.59
CA GLU A 131 -3.83 -6.65 -13.17
C GLU A 131 -2.96 -6.64 -14.42
N GLU A 132 -1.79 -7.28 -14.38
CA GLU A 132 -0.90 -7.43 -15.54
C GLU A 132 -1.59 -8.16 -16.68
N THR A 133 -2.27 -9.27 -16.37
CA THR A 133 -3.05 -10.04 -17.36
C THR A 133 -4.20 -9.21 -17.95
N ALA A 134 -4.93 -8.47 -17.12
CA ALA A 134 -6.04 -7.61 -17.56
C ALA A 134 -5.54 -6.47 -18.44
N ARG A 135 -4.43 -5.81 -18.07
CA ARG A 135 -3.76 -4.78 -18.87
C ARG A 135 -3.30 -5.35 -20.21
N GLY A 136 -2.62 -6.50 -20.23
CA GLY A 136 -2.17 -7.17 -21.45
C GLY A 136 -3.33 -7.58 -22.37
N LEU A 137 -4.43 -8.09 -21.80
CA LEU A 137 -5.63 -8.43 -22.56
C LEU A 137 -6.34 -7.18 -23.13
N LEU A 138 -6.47 -6.11 -22.34
CA LEU A 138 -7.05 -4.85 -22.80
C LEU A 138 -6.22 -4.22 -23.91
N GLU A 139 -4.90 -4.18 -23.75
CA GLU A 139 -3.97 -3.63 -24.72
C GLU A 139 -3.96 -4.42 -26.03
N LYS A 140 -3.86 -5.76 -25.93
CA LYS A 140 -3.92 -6.63 -27.10
C LYS A 140 -5.28 -6.57 -27.78
N SER A 141 -6.36 -6.52 -27.01
CA SER A 141 -7.73 -6.42 -27.54
C SER A 141 -7.97 -5.08 -28.22
N THR A 142 -7.54 -3.96 -27.62
CA THR A 142 -7.75 -2.62 -28.18
C THR A 142 -6.88 -2.36 -29.41
N GLY A 143 -5.58 -2.67 -29.34
CA GLY A 143 -4.66 -2.56 -30.49
C GLY A 143 -5.05 -3.48 -31.65
N ALA A 144 -5.40 -4.74 -31.35
CA ALA A 144 -5.84 -5.68 -32.38
C ALA A 144 -7.23 -5.34 -32.94
N ALA A 145 -8.19 -4.91 -32.12
CA ALA A 145 -9.51 -4.49 -32.59
C ALA A 145 -9.41 -3.28 -33.52
N LEU A 146 -8.56 -2.30 -33.16
CA LEU A 146 -8.36 -1.12 -33.98
C LEU A 146 -7.63 -1.46 -35.29
N GLY A 147 -6.55 -2.26 -35.21
CA GLY A 147 -5.86 -2.77 -36.39
C GLY A 147 -6.81 -3.55 -37.31
N ALA A 148 -7.72 -4.33 -36.74
CA ALA A 148 -8.75 -5.06 -37.47
C ALA A 148 -9.74 -4.11 -38.18
N GLN A 149 -10.22 -3.06 -37.52
CA GLN A 149 -11.11 -2.06 -38.15
C GLN A 149 -10.43 -1.33 -39.31
N PHE A 150 -9.16 -0.94 -39.16
CA PHE A 150 -8.40 -0.33 -40.26
C PHE A 150 -8.15 -1.33 -41.39
N SER A 151 -7.89 -2.60 -41.07
CA SER A 151 -7.74 -3.67 -42.06
C SER A 151 -9.04 -3.97 -42.81
N GLU A 152 -10.18 -3.96 -42.13
CA GLU A 152 -11.50 -4.10 -42.73
C GLU A 152 -11.77 -2.94 -43.69
N ARG A 153 -11.51 -1.70 -43.26
CA ARG A 153 -11.66 -0.53 -44.13
C ARG A 153 -10.72 -0.57 -45.33
N LYS A 154 -9.48 -1.05 -45.16
CA LYS A 154 -8.55 -1.30 -46.28
C LYS A 154 -9.15 -2.30 -47.27
N SER A 155 -9.76 -3.39 -46.79
CA SER A 155 -10.38 -4.42 -47.64
C SER A 155 -11.54 -3.82 -48.47
N GLU A 156 -12.41 -3.04 -47.86
CA GLU A 156 -13.50 -2.34 -48.58
C GLU A 156 -12.96 -1.39 -49.67
N LEU A 157 -11.87 -0.67 -49.35
CA LEU A 157 -11.21 0.22 -50.31
C LEU A 157 -10.53 -0.57 -51.43
N GLU A 158 -10.01 -1.76 -51.17
CA GLU A 158 -9.41 -2.63 -52.20
C GLU A 158 -10.47 -3.11 -53.21
N GLU A 159 -11.67 -3.45 -52.74
CA GLU A 159 -12.79 -3.79 -53.61
C GLU A 159 -13.22 -2.61 -54.48
N SER A 160 -13.39 -1.43 -53.86
CA SER A 160 -13.66 -0.17 -54.57
C SER A 160 -12.56 0.14 -55.58
N LEU A 161 -11.29 -0.05 -55.22
CA LEU A 161 -10.14 0.18 -56.09
C LEU A 161 -10.17 -0.74 -57.31
N LYS A 162 -10.53 -2.02 -57.15
CA LYS A 162 -10.71 -2.97 -58.26
C LYS A 162 -11.80 -2.50 -59.21
N TYR A 163 -12.94 -2.04 -58.68
CA TYR A 163 -14.02 -1.46 -59.48
C TYR A 163 -13.54 -0.25 -60.29
N TRP A 164 -12.88 0.72 -59.64
CA TRP A 164 -12.37 1.92 -60.32
C TRP A 164 -11.26 1.61 -61.32
N LYS A 165 -10.41 0.60 -61.05
CA LYS A 165 -9.41 0.12 -62.01
C LYS A 165 -10.06 -0.38 -63.29
N VAL A 166 -11.10 -1.21 -63.18
CA VAL A 166 -11.85 -1.72 -64.33
C VAL A 166 -12.56 -0.58 -65.06
N ALA A 167 -13.22 0.34 -64.33
CA ALA A 167 -13.88 1.50 -64.91
C ALA A 167 -12.90 2.44 -65.66
N SER A 168 -11.69 2.64 -65.14
CA SER A 168 -10.62 3.38 -65.83
C SER A 168 -10.16 2.69 -67.11
N ILE A 169 -9.93 1.38 -67.07
CA ILE A 169 -9.52 0.60 -68.26
C ILE A 169 -10.62 0.66 -69.34
N LEU A 170 -11.89 0.46 -68.95
CA LEU A 170 -13.02 0.51 -69.87
C LEU A 170 -13.22 1.91 -70.47
N SER A 171 -13.11 2.97 -69.68
CA SER A 171 -13.27 4.34 -70.18
C SER A 171 -12.15 4.71 -71.17
N ILE A 172 -10.91 4.30 -70.90
CA ILE A 172 -9.78 4.50 -71.83
C ILE A 172 -9.99 3.71 -73.12
N ALA A 173 -10.42 2.45 -73.03
CA ALA A 173 -10.70 1.62 -74.20
C ALA A 173 -11.85 2.20 -75.04
N PHE A 174 -12.90 2.71 -74.39
CA PHE A 174 -14.01 3.38 -75.05
C PHE A 174 -13.58 4.68 -75.74
N LEU A 175 -12.72 5.48 -75.09
CA LEU A 175 -12.14 6.68 -75.69
C LEU A 175 -11.34 6.32 -76.96
N LEU A 176 -10.44 5.34 -76.89
CA LEU A 176 -9.67 4.88 -78.05
C LEU A 176 -10.56 4.34 -79.17
N GLY A 177 -11.54 3.51 -78.83
CA GLY A 177 -12.49 2.96 -79.81
C GLY A 177 -13.32 4.07 -80.49
N SER A 178 -13.80 5.04 -79.72
CA SER A 178 -14.53 6.19 -80.26
C SER A 178 -13.67 7.04 -81.19
N ALA A 179 -12.39 7.24 -80.86
CA ALA A 179 -11.44 7.97 -81.70
C ALA A 179 -11.20 7.26 -83.04
N VAL A 180 -11.05 5.93 -83.04
CA VAL A 180 -10.88 5.13 -84.27
C VAL A 180 -12.13 5.21 -85.14
N VAL A 181 -13.34 5.05 -84.57
CA VAL A 181 -14.60 5.14 -85.32
C VAL A 181 -14.79 6.54 -85.93
N LEU A 182 -14.44 7.59 -85.18
CA LEU A 182 -14.48 8.97 -85.66
C LEU A 182 -13.48 9.20 -86.80
N TYR A 183 -12.26 8.67 -86.69
CA TYR A 183 -11.25 8.74 -87.75
C TYR A 183 -11.74 8.12 -89.07
N TYR A 184 -12.30 6.90 -89.01
CA TYR A 184 -12.89 6.25 -90.19
C TYR A 184 -14.08 7.04 -90.76
N ASN A 185 -14.94 7.62 -89.92
CA ASN A 185 -16.07 8.43 -90.36
C ASN A 185 -15.65 9.74 -91.03
N ILE A 186 -14.56 10.36 -90.60
CA ILE A 186 -14.05 11.61 -91.19
C ILE A 186 -13.41 11.33 -92.56
N ILE A 187 -12.69 10.21 -92.71
CA ILE A 187 -12.04 9.86 -93.98
C ILE A 187 -13.04 9.36 -95.03
N ASN A 188 -14.02 8.57 -94.62
CA ASN A 188 -15.00 7.95 -95.54
C ASN A 188 -16.29 8.77 -95.71
N GLY A 189 -16.48 9.83 -94.91
CA GLY A 189 -17.69 10.65 -94.90
C GLY A 189 -17.64 11.89 -95.80
N SER A 190 -18.76 12.59 -95.90
CA SER A 190 -18.87 13.85 -96.65
C SER A 190 -17.97 14.95 -96.06
N ALA A 191 -17.30 15.72 -96.93
CA ALA A 191 -16.37 16.80 -96.60
C ALA A 191 -17.05 18.09 -96.05
N ASP A 192 -18.15 17.98 -95.30
CA ASP A 192 -18.80 19.11 -94.65
C ASP A 192 -18.08 19.44 -93.32
N PRO A 193 -17.39 20.60 -93.21
CA PRO A 193 -16.62 20.97 -92.03
C PRO A 193 -17.49 21.06 -90.76
N LEU A 194 -18.74 21.53 -90.88
CA LEU A 194 -19.61 21.77 -89.73
C LEU A 194 -20.05 20.44 -89.07
N SER A 195 -20.31 19.42 -89.88
CA SER A 195 -20.63 18.06 -89.43
C SER A 195 -19.45 17.38 -88.73
N ASN A 196 -18.22 17.69 -89.13
CA ASN A 196 -17.02 17.09 -88.54
C ASN A 196 -16.67 17.72 -87.18
N VAL A 197 -16.92 19.02 -86.98
CA VAL A 197 -16.71 19.69 -85.69
C VAL A 197 -17.64 19.15 -84.61
N SER A 198 -18.93 18.94 -84.92
CA SER A 198 -19.90 18.42 -83.95
C SER A 198 -19.57 16.98 -83.51
N LYS A 199 -19.01 16.16 -84.41
CA LYS A 199 -18.53 14.80 -84.09
C LYS A 199 -17.32 14.81 -83.16
N ILE A 200 -16.38 15.76 -83.34
CA ILE A 200 -15.22 15.92 -82.45
C ILE A 200 -15.67 16.37 -81.05
N ALA A 201 -16.70 17.22 -80.97
CA ALA A 201 -17.26 17.65 -79.68
C ALA A 201 -17.78 16.49 -78.81
N LEU A 202 -18.16 15.34 -79.42
CA LEU A 202 -18.57 14.15 -78.67
C LEU A 202 -17.43 13.48 -77.88
N ILE A 203 -16.17 13.78 -78.21
CA ILE A 203 -15.01 13.26 -77.46
C ILE A 203 -14.87 13.95 -76.10
N LEU A 204 -15.26 15.22 -75.97
CA LEU A 204 -15.14 15.98 -74.72
C LEU A 204 -15.76 15.27 -73.50
N PRO A 205 -17.05 14.87 -73.51
CA PRO A 205 -17.64 14.18 -72.36
C PRO A 205 -16.97 12.83 -72.06
N ILE A 206 -16.44 12.13 -73.09
CA ILE A 206 -15.71 10.87 -72.90
C ILE A 206 -14.37 11.13 -72.21
N SER A 207 -13.65 12.18 -72.61
CA SER A 207 -12.40 12.59 -71.95
C SER A 207 -12.61 12.97 -70.49
N VAL A 208 -13.73 13.66 -70.17
CA VAL A 208 -14.10 13.96 -68.78
C VAL A 208 -14.37 12.68 -67.99
N ALA A 209 -15.06 11.71 -68.59
CA ALA A 209 -15.32 10.41 -67.95
C ALA A 209 -14.02 9.64 -67.66
N VAL A 210 -13.05 9.63 -68.59
CA VAL A 210 -11.72 9.04 -68.38
C VAL A 210 -11.00 9.72 -67.23
N TRP A 211 -10.93 11.05 -67.24
CA TRP A 211 -10.30 11.81 -66.16
C TRP A 211 -10.95 11.51 -64.81
N PHE A 212 -12.27 11.46 -64.75
CA PHE A 212 -13.02 11.16 -63.53
C PHE A 212 -12.73 9.75 -63.01
N SER A 213 -12.77 8.72 -63.86
CA SER A 213 -12.46 7.34 -63.44
C SER A 213 -11.02 7.20 -62.95
N VAL A 214 -10.04 7.75 -63.69
CA VAL A 214 -8.62 7.71 -63.30
C VAL A 214 -8.35 8.48 -62.00
N SER A 215 -8.98 9.65 -61.83
CA SER A 215 -8.86 10.44 -60.60
C SER A 215 -9.40 9.69 -59.38
N ASN A 216 -10.56 9.04 -59.52
CA ASN A 216 -11.13 8.23 -58.45
C ASN A 216 -10.28 6.99 -58.14
N TYR A 217 -9.73 6.31 -59.16
CA TYR A 217 -8.79 5.21 -58.95
C TYR A 217 -7.58 5.66 -58.10
N ASN A 218 -6.95 6.77 -58.47
CA ASN A 218 -5.80 7.29 -57.73
C ASN A 218 -6.16 7.70 -56.30
N ARG A 219 -7.34 8.30 -56.10
CA ARG A 219 -7.83 8.66 -54.76
C ARG A 219 -8.06 7.43 -53.88
N GLN A 220 -8.72 6.40 -54.41
CA GLN A 220 -8.97 5.16 -53.69
C GLN A 220 -7.66 4.43 -53.34
N LYS A 221 -6.69 4.44 -54.27
CA LYS A 221 -5.37 3.84 -54.05
C LYS A 221 -4.65 4.49 -52.87
N ARG A 222 -4.60 5.83 -52.84
CA ARG A 222 -3.97 6.58 -51.74
C ARG A 222 -4.65 6.32 -50.40
N LEU A 223 -5.98 6.30 -50.36
CA LEU A 223 -6.72 5.98 -49.14
C LEU A 223 -6.39 4.55 -48.66
N MET A 224 -6.38 3.57 -49.55
CA MET A 224 -6.05 2.19 -49.21
C MET A 224 -4.64 2.06 -48.61
N GLU A 225 -3.63 2.70 -49.23
CA GLU A 225 -2.25 2.71 -48.74
C GLU A 225 -2.14 3.34 -47.34
N GLU A 226 -2.91 4.41 -47.09
CA GLU A 226 -2.94 5.06 -45.78
C GLU A 226 -3.60 4.16 -44.71
N TYR A 227 -4.74 3.53 -45.01
CA TYR A 227 -5.37 2.59 -44.07
C TYR A 227 -4.52 1.35 -43.82
N GLU A 228 -3.77 0.90 -44.81
CA GLU A 228 -2.76 -0.15 -44.64
C GLU A 228 -1.66 0.26 -43.68
N PHE A 229 -1.14 1.49 -43.80
CA PHE A 229 -0.17 2.02 -42.86
C PHE A 229 -0.75 2.13 -41.45
N LYS A 230 -1.96 2.70 -41.30
CA LYS A 230 -2.65 2.84 -40.01
C LYS A 230 -2.89 1.50 -39.32
N ALA A 231 -3.30 0.46 -40.08
CA ALA A 231 -3.50 -0.88 -39.55
C ALA A 231 -2.19 -1.47 -39.00
N ARG A 232 -1.08 -1.36 -39.73
CA ARG A 232 0.23 -1.86 -39.29
C ARG A 232 0.74 -1.11 -38.08
N MET A 233 0.64 0.22 -38.08
CA MET A 233 1.07 1.06 -36.96
C MET A 233 0.28 0.77 -35.68
N ALA A 234 -1.04 0.61 -35.78
CA ALA A 234 -1.88 0.25 -34.65
C ALA A 234 -1.47 -1.11 -34.05
N LEU A 235 -1.11 -2.08 -34.90
CA LEU A 235 -0.66 -3.39 -34.45
C LEU A 235 0.73 -3.36 -33.79
N SER A 236 1.63 -2.49 -34.28
CA SER A 236 3.00 -2.37 -33.75
C SER A 236 3.13 -1.45 -32.53
N LEU A 237 2.14 -0.58 -32.28
CA LEU A 237 2.21 0.42 -31.21
C LEU A 237 2.38 -0.22 -29.82
N THR A 238 1.68 -1.32 -29.58
CA THR A 238 1.85 -2.14 -28.36
C THR A 238 3.27 -2.65 -28.20
N GLY A 239 3.88 -3.17 -29.28
CA GLY A 239 5.27 -3.65 -29.23
C GLY A 239 6.28 -2.53 -29.01
N PHE A 240 6.02 -1.33 -29.55
CA PHE A 240 6.86 -0.17 -29.25
C PHE A 240 6.73 0.29 -27.80
N ARG A 241 5.53 0.22 -27.22
CA ARG A 241 5.31 0.54 -25.81
C ARG A 241 6.07 -0.42 -24.90
N GLU A 242 5.98 -1.73 -25.17
CA GLU A 242 6.65 -2.78 -24.40
C GLU A 242 8.17 -2.60 -24.42
N VAL A 243 8.76 -2.39 -25.60
CA VAL A 243 10.20 -2.09 -25.73
C VAL A 243 10.59 -0.83 -24.97
N LEU A 244 9.81 0.25 -25.07
CA LEU A 244 10.11 1.50 -24.37
C LEU A 244 10.00 1.35 -22.84
N GLN A 245 9.06 0.54 -22.35
CA GLN A 245 8.90 0.28 -20.93
C GLN A 245 10.08 -0.54 -20.38
N ASP A 246 10.52 -1.57 -21.12
CA ASP A 246 11.68 -2.39 -20.76
C ASP A 246 13.01 -1.60 -20.74
N GLU A 247 13.17 -0.64 -21.65
CA GLU A 247 14.46 0.06 -21.83
C GLU A 247 14.58 1.37 -21.03
N ILE A 248 13.47 2.04 -20.73
CA ILE A 248 13.46 3.35 -20.05
C ILE A 248 13.06 3.22 -18.57
N GLY A 249 12.40 2.12 -18.19
CA GLY A 249 11.95 1.83 -16.83
C GLY A 249 10.72 2.65 -16.40
N ASP A 250 10.01 2.13 -15.41
CA ASP A 250 8.70 2.65 -14.94
C ASP A 250 8.74 4.11 -14.41
N GLU A 251 9.94 4.65 -14.14
CA GLU A 251 10.12 6.03 -13.67
C GLU A 251 9.77 7.09 -14.74
N ASN A 252 9.65 6.68 -16.01
CA ASN A 252 9.39 7.56 -17.16
C ASN A 252 8.05 7.24 -17.87
N ASP A 253 7.09 6.67 -17.15
CA ASP A 253 5.75 6.36 -17.67
C ASP A 253 5.07 7.55 -18.36
N ASP A 254 5.29 8.77 -17.86
CA ASP A 254 4.75 10.00 -18.47
C ASP A 254 5.27 10.24 -19.89
N LEU A 255 6.56 9.96 -20.15
CA LEU A 255 7.16 10.09 -21.49
C LEU A 255 6.62 9.03 -22.45
N ILE A 256 6.41 7.79 -21.95
CA ILE A 256 5.80 6.71 -22.72
C ILE A 256 4.36 7.07 -23.05
N ALA A 257 3.58 7.55 -22.07
CA ALA A 257 2.20 7.98 -22.28
C ALA A 257 2.11 9.13 -23.29
N GLU A 258 2.97 10.15 -23.21
CA GLU A 258 3.00 11.26 -24.16
C GLU A 258 3.27 10.77 -25.59
N PHE A 259 4.25 9.86 -25.76
CA PHE A 259 4.54 9.26 -27.06
C PHE A 259 3.37 8.45 -27.62
N ILE A 260 2.72 7.62 -26.80
CA ILE A 260 1.58 6.82 -27.23
C ILE A 260 0.41 7.73 -27.62
N ILE A 261 0.10 8.74 -26.81
CA ILE A 261 -0.97 9.71 -27.09
C ILE A 261 -0.70 10.45 -28.40
N GLU A 262 0.51 10.96 -28.60
CA GLU A 262 0.84 11.70 -29.82
C GLU A 262 0.85 10.80 -31.07
N THR A 263 1.32 9.56 -30.93
CA THR A 263 1.31 8.58 -32.01
C THR A 263 -0.12 8.18 -32.37
N MET A 264 -0.98 7.98 -31.37
CA MET A 264 -2.42 7.78 -31.58
C MET A 264 -3.02 8.97 -32.32
N ASP A 265 -2.78 10.20 -31.88
CA ASP A 265 -3.33 11.40 -32.52
C ASP A 265 -2.94 11.50 -34.01
N LYS A 266 -1.67 11.18 -34.34
CA LYS A 266 -1.20 11.10 -35.73
C LYS A 266 -1.83 9.95 -36.54
N ILE A 267 -2.01 8.75 -35.95
CA ILE A 267 -2.68 7.62 -36.62
C ILE A 267 -4.17 7.93 -36.86
N TYR A 268 -4.83 8.62 -35.94
CA TYR A 268 -6.24 8.99 -36.03
C TYR A 268 -6.52 10.23 -36.89
N ALA A 269 -5.49 11.02 -37.22
CA ALA A 269 -5.62 12.20 -38.06
C ALA A 269 -6.35 11.90 -39.38
N ASN A 270 -7.17 12.85 -39.83
CA ASN A 270 -8.03 12.69 -41.00
C ASN A 270 -7.20 12.35 -42.26
N PRO A 271 -7.49 11.23 -42.95
CA PRO A 271 -6.79 10.82 -44.18
C PRO A 271 -6.73 11.90 -45.28
N GLN A 272 -7.77 12.73 -45.35
CA GLN A 272 -7.85 13.78 -46.36
C GLN A 272 -6.81 14.88 -46.17
N ILE A 273 -6.28 15.07 -44.96
CA ILE A 273 -5.24 16.07 -44.66
C ILE A 273 -3.91 15.57 -45.22
N ASN A 274 -3.57 14.30 -45.00
CA ASN A 274 -2.33 13.67 -45.50
C ASN A 274 -2.30 13.55 -47.04
N ILE A 275 -3.44 13.27 -47.66
CA ILE A 275 -3.55 13.17 -49.12
C ILE A 275 -3.46 14.54 -49.80
N GLN A 276 -3.83 15.62 -49.10
CA GLN A 276 -3.77 17.00 -49.62
C GLN A 276 -2.41 17.67 -49.38
N SER A 277 -1.74 17.38 -48.25
CA SER A 277 -0.41 17.91 -47.93
C SER A 277 0.70 17.41 -48.87
N ASP A 278 0.54 16.22 -49.44
CA ASP A 278 1.42 15.65 -50.49
C ASP A 278 1.50 16.51 -51.78
N LYS A 279 0.58 17.48 -51.97
CA LYS A 279 0.63 18.44 -53.08
C LYS A 279 1.40 19.74 -52.77
N GLY A 280 1.91 19.95 -51.56
CA GLY A 280 2.42 21.29 -51.19
C GLY A 280 3.42 21.45 -50.04
N SER A 281 3.82 20.44 -49.28
CA SER A 281 4.75 20.69 -48.15
C SER A 281 5.76 19.58 -47.90
N ASN A 282 6.97 19.74 -48.47
CA ASN A 282 8.20 19.26 -47.84
C ASN A 282 8.48 20.18 -46.64
N GLN A 283 7.82 19.95 -45.52
CA GLN A 283 8.15 20.62 -44.28
C GLN A 283 8.42 19.53 -43.25
N ASP A 284 9.71 19.32 -42.95
CA ASP A 284 10.14 18.52 -41.82
C ASP A 284 9.45 19.09 -40.57
N MET A 285 8.44 18.38 -40.07
CA MET A 285 7.79 18.78 -38.82
C MET A 285 8.80 18.61 -37.68
N PRO A 286 9.03 19.65 -36.86
CA PRO A 286 9.91 19.53 -35.72
C PRO A 286 9.39 18.44 -34.77
N LEU A 287 10.32 17.66 -34.20
CA LEU A 287 10.02 16.73 -33.12
C LEU A 287 9.32 17.50 -31.99
N THR A 288 8.19 16.98 -31.56
CA THR A 288 7.44 17.50 -30.40
C THR A 288 8.22 17.23 -29.10
N ASN A 289 7.81 17.90 -28.02
CA ASN A 289 8.51 17.83 -26.73
C ASN A 289 8.65 16.40 -26.18
N GLY A 290 7.68 15.51 -26.39
CA GLY A 290 7.78 14.09 -26.03
C GLY A 290 8.63 13.23 -26.97
N GLN A 291 8.74 13.58 -28.26
CA GLN A 291 9.51 12.79 -29.25
C GLN A 291 11.00 13.08 -29.21
N ALA A 292 11.40 14.31 -28.90
CA ALA A 292 12.80 14.72 -28.84
C ALA A 292 13.65 13.88 -27.85
N PRO A 293 13.25 13.68 -26.59
CA PRO A 293 14.02 12.88 -25.63
C PRO A 293 14.08 11.40 -26.02
N LEU A 294 13.00 10.83 -26.57
CA LEU A 294 12.95 9.44 -27.03
C LEU A 294 13.86 9.19 -28.24
N VAL A 295 13.87 10.10 -29.21
CA VAL A 295 14.77 10.01 -30.38
C VAL A 295 16.24 10.15 -29.96
N GLU A 296 16.54 11.00 -28.98
CA GLU A 296 17.90 11.10 -28.44
C GLU A 296 18.31 9.82 -27.70
N PHE A 297 17.40 9.22 -26.93
CA PHE A 297 17.62 7.96 -26.23
C PHE A 297 17.84 6.78 -27.20
N ILE A 298 16.97 6.61 -28.21
CA ILE A 298 17.12 5.58 -29.26
C ILE A 298 18.44 5.76 -30.02
N LYS A 299 18.86 7.00 -30.29
CA LYS A 299 20.18 7.29 -30.90
C LYS A 299 21.36 6.93 -30.01
N ARG A 300 21.18 6.90 -28.69
CA ARG A 300 22.22 6.47 -27.74
C ARG A 300 22.29 4.94 -27.63
N LEU A 301 21.18 4.23 -27.75
CA LEU A 301 21.12 2.76 -27.77
C LEU A 301 21.67 2.14 -29.06
N GLY A 302 21.54 2.82 -30.20
CA GLY A 302 22.04 2.35 -31.49
C GLY A 302 23.55 2.54 -31.74
N LYS A 303 24.34 2.91 -30.72
CA LYS A 303 25.80 3.09 -30.80
C LYS A 303 26.56 2.05 -29.99
#